data_AF-R5MTW1-F1
#
_entry.id   AF-R5MTW1-F1
#
_cell.length_a   1.000
_cell.length_b   1.000
_cell.length_c   1.000
_cell.angle_alpha   90.00
_cell.angle_beta   90.00
_cell.angle_gamma   90.00
#
_symmetry.space_group_name_H-M   'P 1'
#
loop_
_entity.id
_entity.type
_entity.pdbx_description
1 polymer ?
#
loop_
_entity_poly.entity_id
_entity_poly.type
_entity_poly.pdbx_seq_one_letter_code
_entity_poly.pdbx_strand_id
1 'polypeptide(L)'
;MNVSLEKIEIFRKLIADNSNYTKLCSKEEIEILKKHYSEPVFKQKYLKTKSKYLKVVLNFYKMYNLKYYAIIMANMNKNIIMKPEGKTISYLDINKTFINIKNDDSDLFRLIHELAHFVDFKLHKDIINGNAYYCFLPETFSFYMEKEFIKLVGLKYENVVKIRQNNHYLAMQEKLNNLLLMQKYEEYYLENESLPPNLEINEIRKILDLKLKNVINNILGYLIGDVVSDYLVQNNIRLEEEFYPYVFNNYHAIIKKLELE
;
A
#
# COMPACT_ATOMS: atom_id res chain seq x y z
N MET A 1 14.01 -19.70 20.34
CA MET A 1 13.12 -20.57 19.53
C MET A 1 13.74 -20.68 18.13
N ASN A 2 14.48 -21.76 17.87
CA ASN A 2 15.25 -21.93 16.63
C ASN A 2 14.34 -21.86 15.40
N VAL A 3 14.74 -21.06 14.41
CA VAL A 3 14.16 -21.14 13.06
C VAL A 3 14.69 -22.44 12.46
N SER A 4 13.81 -23.29 11.96
CA SER A 4 14.23 -24.53 11.30
C SER A 4 15.15 -24.20 10.13
N LEU A 5 16.14 -25.06 9.85
CA LEU A 5 17.00 -24.94 8.66
C LEU A 5 16.18 -24.72 7.38
N GLU A 6 15.01 -25.35 7.31
CA GLU A 6 14.01 -25.15 6.26
C GLU A 6 13.61 -23.68 6.06
N LYS A 7 13.34 -22.93 7.13
CA LYS A 7 12.97 -21.51 7.04
C LYS A 7 14.14 -20.62 6.61
N ILE A 8 15.37 -20.97 6.99
CA ILE A 8 16.58 -20.28 6.52
C ILE A 8 16.75 -20.50 5.02
N GLU A 9 16.50 -21.72 4.53
CA GLU A 9 16.58 -22.02 3.11
C GLU A 9 15.49 -21.31 2.29
N ILE A 10 14.26 -21.28 2.81
CA ILE A 10 13.17 -20.49 2.20
C ILE A 10 13.56 -19.01 2.12
N PHE A 11 14.17 -18.47 3.18
CA PHE A 11 14.62 -17.09 3.21
C PHE A 11 15.77 -16.84 2.22
N ARG A 12 16.77 -17.72 2.16
CA ARG A 12 17.87 -17.66 1.19
C ARG A 12 17.32 -17.61 -0.24
N LYS A 13 16.39 -18.51 -0.58
CA LYS A 13 15.74 -18.53 -1.88
C LYS A 13 14.99 -17.23 -2.16
N LEU A 14 14.27 -16.70 -1.18
CA LEU A 14 13.59 -15.42 -1.31
C LEU A 14 14.56 -14.28 -1.60
N ILE A 15 15.71 -14.22 -0.93
CA ILE A 15 16.74 -13.19 -1.19
C ILE A 15 17.31 -13.34 -2.60
N ALA A 16 17.68 -14.56 -3.00
CA ALA A 16 18.20 -14.86 -4.33
C ALA A 16 17.18 -14.53 -5.44
N ASP A 17 15.91 -14.82 -5.24
CA ASP A 17 14.85 -14.44 -6.17
C ASP A 17 14.72 -12.91 -6.23
N ASN A 18 14.83 -12.22 -5.09
CA ASN A 18 14.72 -10.76 -5.04
C ASN A 18 15.86 -10.06 -5.79
N SER A 19 17.09 -10.57 -5.69
CA SER A 19 18.28 -9.95 -6.30
C SER A 19 18.24 -9.92 -7.83
N ASN A 20 17.35 -10.72 -8.44
CA ASN A 20 17.17 -10.79 -9.89
C ASN A 20 16.12 -9.80 -10.44
N TYR A 21 15.35 -9.09 -9.61
CA TYR A 21 14.37 -8.12 -10.08
C TYR A 21 14.97 -6.72 -10.27
N THR A 22 14.56 -6.04 -11.34
CA THR A 22 14.72 -4.59 -11.48
C THR A 22 13.96 -3.87 -10.37
N LYS A 23 14.68 -3.07 -9.57
CA LYS A 23 14.11 -2.33 -8.45
C LYS A 23 13.36 -1.09 -8.95
N LEU A 24 12.24 -0.74 -8.29
CA LEU A 24 11.45 0.44 -8.64
C LEU A 24 12.15 1.77 -8.34
N CYS A 25 13.01 1.78 -7.33
CA CYS A 25 13.77 2.95 -6.90
C CYS A 25 15.27 2.67 -6.94
N SER A 26 16.03 3.71 -7.23
CA SER A 26 17.48 3.78 -7.02
C SER A 26 17.83 3.88 -5.52
N LYS A 27 19.11 3.67 -5.18
CA LYS A 27 19.60 3.85 -3.79
C LYS A 27 19.40 5.28 -3.29
N GLU A 28 19.62 6.28 -4.16
CA GLU A 28 19.39 7.70 -3.88
C GLU A 28 17.93 7.95 -3.46
N GLU A 29 16.97 7.46 -4.24
CA GLU A 29 15.54 7.63 -3.95
C GLU A 29 15.11 6.95 -2.65
N ILE A 30 15.73 5.83 -2.30
CA ILE A 30 15.46 5.14 -1.03
C ILE A 30 15.95 5.97 0.16
N GLU A 31 17.11 6.64 0.05
CA GLU A 31 17.56 7.56 1.11
C GLU A 31 16.65 8.80 1.24
N ILE A 32 16.10 9.30 0.13
CA ILE A 32 15.09 10.36 0.17
C ILE A 32 13.84 9.90 0.93
N LEU A 33 13.29 8.71 0.58
CA LEU A 33 12.13 8.13 1.28
C LEU A 33 12.43 7.91 2.77
N LYS A 34 13.65 7.53 3.11
CA LYS A 34 14.08 7.33 4.50
C LYS A 34 14.11 8.63 5.31
N LYS A 35 14.58 9.73 4.70
CA LYS A 35 14.47 11.07 5.30
C LYS A 35 13.00 11.48 5.46
N HIS A 36 12.16 11.22 4.46
CA HIS A 36 10.74 11.58 4.51
C HIS A 36 9.97 10.86 5.65
N TYR A 37 10.30 9.59 5.92
CA TYR A 37 9.68 8.79 6.97
C TYR A 37 10.46 8.76 8.31
N SER A 38 11.26 9.78 8.62
CA SER A 38 12.14 9.76 9.81
C SER A 38 11.46 10.10 11.14
N GLU A 39 10.31 10.77 11.12
CA GLU A 39 9.70 11.31 12.34
C GLU A 39 9.10 10.19 13.22
N PRO A 40 9.43 10.13 14.52
CA PRO A 40 8.90 9.07 15.38
C PRO A 40 7.40 9.25 15.61
N VAL A 41 6.61 8.22 15.29
CA VAL A 41 5.18 8.17 15.57
C VAL A 41 4.81 6.89 16.34
N PHE A 42 3.69 6.94 17.08
CA PHE A 42 3.24 5.82 17.91
C PHE A 42 1.84 5.37 17.51
N LYS A 43 1.59 4.06 17.57
CA LYS A 43 0.30 3.49 17.20
C LYS A 43 -0.83 4.06 18.03
N GLN A 44 -1.86 4.58 17.34
CA GLN A 44 -3.09 5.08 17.94
C GLN A 44 -4.23 4.07 17.78
N LYS A 45 -5.12 3.99 18.76
CA LYS A 45 -6.26 3.06 18.75
C LYS A 45 -7.48 3.72 18.12
N TYR A 46 -8.15 3.01 17.22
CA TYR A 46 -9.47 3.39 16.72
C TYR A 46 -10.55 3.08 17.77
N LEU A 47 -11.59 3.92 17.83
CA LEU A 47 -12.73 3.69 18.70
C LEU A 47 -13.63 2.62 18.10
N LYS A 48 -14.14 1.71 18.95
CA LYS A 48 -15.17 0.75 18.55
C LYS A 48 -16.46 1.50 18.26
N THR A 49 -16.96 1.40 17.05
CA THR A 49 -18.19 2.05 16.61
C THR A 49 -19.01 1.05 15.80
N LYS A 50 -20.32 0.94 16.08
CA LYS A 50 -21.25 0.19 15.21
C LYS A 50 -21.43 1.00 13.92
N SER A 51 -20.50 0.82 13.00
CA SER A 51 -20.25 1.69 11.85
C SER A 51 -21.44 1.77 10.88
N LYS A 52 -21.78 2.99 10.46
CA LYS A 52 -22.55 3.31 9.24
C LYS A 52 -21.66 3.97 8.18
N TYR A 53 -20.34 3.69 8.19
CA TYR A 53 -19.39 4.34 7.28
C TYR A 53 -19.64 4.02 5.81
N LEU A 54 -20.26 2.88 5.50
CA LEU A 54 -20.58 2.54 4.12
C LEU A 54 -21.40 3.63 3.40
N LYS A 55 -22.42 4.20 4.08
CA LYS A 55 -23.22 5.29 3.49
C LYS A 55 -22.38 6.54 3.23
N VAL A 56 -21.44 6.84 4.13
CA VAL A 56 -20.52 7.99 4.01
C VAL A 56 -19.61 7.79 2.80
N VAL A 57 -18.98 6.61 2.70
CA VAL A 57 -18.07 6.27 1.61
C VAL A 57 -18.79 6.24 0.26
N LEU A 58 -19.99 5.66 0.20
CA LEU A 58 -20.79 5.67 -1.03
C LEU A 58 -21.18 7.09 -1.47
N ASN A 59 -21.53 7.96 -0.52
CA ASN A 59 -21.80 9.37 -0.84
C ASN A 59 -20.55 10.08 -1.34
N PHE A 60 -19.37 9.79 -0.77
CA PHE A 60 -18.10 10.32 -1.27
C PHE A 60 -17.88 9.92 -2.73
N TYR A 61 -17.93 8.63 -3.06
CA TYR A 61 -17.76 8.18 -4.45
C TYR A 61 -18.80 8.79 -5.39
N LYS A 62 -20.06 8.93 -4.95
CA LYS A 62 -21.12 9.58 -5.73
C LYS A 62 -20.82 11.04 -6.05
N MET A 63 -20.26 11.79 -5.10
CA MET A 63 -19.89 13.19 -5.27
C MET A 63 -18.59 13.35 -6.07
N TYR A 64 -17.64 12.45 -5.86
CA TYR A 64 -16.31 12.50 -6.47
C TYR A 64 -16.36 12.13 -7.96
N ASN A 65 -16.92 10.97 -8.28
CA ASN A 65 -17.01 10.48 -9.66
C ASN A 65 -18.20 9.50 -9.82
N LEU A 66 -19.22 9.91 -10.58
CA LEU A 66 -20.44 9.13 -10.80
C LEU A 66 -20.17 7.77 -11.48
N LYS A 67 -19.15 7.68 -12.35
CA LYS A 67 -18.74 6.41 -12.99
C LYS A 67 -18.23 5.43 -11.94
N TYR A 68 -17.38 5.89 -11.01
CA TYR A 68 -16.84 5.04 -9.95
C TYR A 68 -17.93 4.57 -9.00
N TYR A 69 -18.83 5.48 -8.61
CA TYR A 69 -20.01 5.14 -7.82
C TYR A 69 -20.89 4.10 -8.50
N ALA A 70 -21.17 4.26 -9.80
CA ALA A 70 -21.98 3.31 -10.56
C ALA A 70 -21.33 1.91 -10.60
N ILE A 71 -20.01 1.84 -10.80
CA ILE A 71 -19.24 0.59 -10.74
C ILE A 71 -19.41 -0.09 -9.38
N ILE A 72 -19.22 0.64 -8.28
CA ILE A 72 -19.37 0.09 -6.93
C ILE A 72 -20.80 -0.43 -6.70
N MET A 73 -21.81 0.39 -7.01
CA MET A 73 -23.21 0.04 -6.76
C MET A 73 -23.67 -1.18 -7.57
N ALA A 74 -23.23 -1.32 -8.82
CA ALA A 74 -23.55 -2.48 -9.65
C ALA A 74 -22.99 -3.80 -9.09
N ASN A 75 -22.00 -3.73 -8.18
CA ASN A 75 -21.24 -4.87 -7.69
C ASN A 75 -21.40 -5.13 -6.17
N MET A 76 -22.09 -4.26 -5.43
CA MET A 76 -22.20 -4.28 -3.95
C MET A 76 -22.78 -5.58 -3.36
N ASN A 77 -23.56 -6.33 -4.14
CA ASN A 77 -24.19 -7.60 -3.71
C ASN A 77 -23.74 -8.81 -4.55
N LYS A 78 -22.69 -8.66 -5.36
CA LYS A 78 -22.21 -9.70 -6.28
C LYS A 78 -20.73 -9.97 -6.12
N ASN A 79 -19.94 -8.91 -6.15
CA ASN A 79 -18.49 -8.97 -6.23
C ASN A 79 -17.80 -8.32 -5.03
N ILE A 80 -18.48 -7.43 -4.30
CA ILE A 80 -17.97 -6.84 -3.06
C ILE A 80 -18.59 -7.60 -1.89
N ILE A 81 -17.75 -8.22 -1.05
CA ILE A 81 -18.18 -9.04 0.08
C ILE A 81 -17.58 -8.47 1.36
N MET A 82 -18.43 -7.89 2.21
CA MET A 82 -18.04 -7.35 3.51
C MET A 82 -18.25 -8.41 4.59
N LYS A 83 -17.20 -8.74 5.36
CA LYS A 83 -17.25 -9.77 6.39
C LYS A 83 -16.53 -9.33 7.68
N PRO A 84 -16.96 -9.79 8.87
CA PRO A 84 -16.39 -9.36 10.15
C PRO A 84 -15.02 -9.98 10.47
N GLU A 85 -14.61 -11.01 9.73
CA GLU A 85 -13.39 -11.78 10.02
C GLU A 85 -12.63 -12.18 8.74
N GLY A 86 -11.31 -12.39 8.90
CA GLY A 86 -10.39 -12.78 7.83
C GLY A 86 -9.52 -11.63 7.31
N LYS A 87 -8.63 -11.92 6.36
CA LYS A 87 -7.86 -10.86 5.69
C LYS A 87 -8.78 -10.09 4.73
N THR A 88 -8.59 -8.78 4.64
CA THR A 88 -9.04 -8.01 3.49
C THR A 88 -8.22 -8.45 2.29
N ILE A 89 -8.89 -8.92 1.24
CA ILE A 89 -8.24 -9.44 0.03
C ILE A 89 -9.10 -9.03 -1.16
N SER A 90 -8.54 -8.22 -2.05
CA SER A 90 -9.06 -8.07 -3.41
C SER A 90 -8.47 -9.20 -4.26
N TYR A 91 -9.27 -10.21 -4.63
CA TYR A 91 -8.78 -11.25 -5.53
C TYR A 91 -8.98 -10.78 -6.97
N LEU A 92 -7.87 -10.46 -7.61
CA LEU A 92 -7.80 -10.10 -9.02
C LEU A 92 -8.32 -11.26 -9.93
N ASP A 93 -8.11 -12.52 -9.53
CA ASP A 93 -8.43 -13.67 -10.39
C ASP A 93 -9.90 -14.11 -10.39
N ILE A 94 -10.62 -13.94 -9.28
CA ILE A 94 -12.03 -14.38 -9.16
C ILE A 94 -13.04 -13.24 -9.24
N ASN A 95 -12.58 -12.03 -9.59
CA ASN A 95 -13.43 -10.84 -9.73
C ASN A 95 -14.24 -10.54 -8.47
N LYS A 96 -13.68 -10.84 -7.29
CA LYS A 96 -14.31 -10.63 -5.97
C LYS A 96 -13.37 -9.88 -5.04
N THR A 97 -13.90 -8.87 -4.37
CA THR A 97 -13.21 -8.10 -3.35
C THR A 97 -13.83 -8.40 -1.99
N PHE A 98 -13.02 -8.91 -1.08
CA PHE A 98 -13.41 -9.19 0.29
C PHE A 98 -12.88 -8.10 1.21
N ILE A 99 -13.77 -7.36 1.84
CA ILE A 99 -13.43 -6.28 2.76
C ILE A 99 -13.69 -6.76 4.18
N ASN A 100 -12.64 -6.83 5.01
CA ASN A 100 -12.80 -7.14 6.43
C ASN A 100 -13.25 -5.89 7.21
N ILE A 101 -14.42 -5.97 7.83
CA ILE A 101 -15.03 -4.90 8.64
C ILE A 101 -14.76 -5.18 10.12
N LYS A 102 -14.02 -4.29 10.78
CA LYS A 102 -13.60 -4.43 12.18
C LYS A 102 -14.61 -3.89 13.20
N ASN A 103 -15.65 -3.19 12.74
CA ASN A 103 -16.61 -2.47 13.56
C ASN A 103 -15.91 -1.43 14.46
N ASP A 104 -14.98 -0.69 13.86
CA ASP A 104 -14.29 0.45 14.46
C ASP A 104 -14.07 1.57 13.42
N ASP A 105 -13.54 2.69 13.87
CA ASP A 105 -13.30 3.86 13.03
C ASP A 105 -12.32 3.61 11.86
N SER A 106 -11.53 2.52 11.89
CA SER A 106 -10.65 2.17 10.77
C SER A 106 -11.43 1.73 9.53
N ASP A 107 -12.68 1.31 9.69
CA ASP A 107 -13.50 0.85 8.57
C ASP A 107 -13.82 1.97 7.58
N LEU A 108 -13.81 3.23 8.00
CA LEU A 108 -14.03 4.37 7.10
C LEU A 108 -12.99 4.39 5.97
N PHE A 109 -11.71 4.42 6.34
CA PHE A 109 -10.62 4.47 5.37
C PHE A 109 -10.38 3.12 4.69
N ARG A 110 -10.60 2.00 5.40
CA ARG A 110 -10.53 0.69 4.76
C ARG A 110 -11.56 0.54 3.63
N LEU A 111 -12.79 1.00 3.85
CA LEU A 111 -13.81 0.98 2.79
C LEU A 111 -13.41 1.86 1.60
N ILE A 112 -12.86 3.05 1.84
CA ILE A 112 -12.41 3.94 0.76
C ILE A 112 -11.30 3.25 -0.05
N HIS A 113 -10.26 2.77 0.64
CA HIS A 113 -9.08 2.15 0.05
C HIS A 113 -9.42 0.92 -0.81
N GLU A 114 -10.19 -0.02 -0.25
CA GLU A 114 -10.52 -1.27 -0.94
C GLU A 114 -11.51 -1.07 -2.09
N LEU A 115 -12.45 -0.12 -1.95
CA LEU A 115 -13.33 0.24 -3.06
C LEU A 115 -12.57 0.95 -4.18
N ALA A 116 -11.50 1.69 -3.86
CA ALA A 116 -10.64 2.29 -4.87
C ALA A 116 -9.93 1.20 -5.67
N HIS A 117 -9.30 0.23 -5.00
CA HIS A 117 -8.72 -0.95 -5.68
C HIS A 117 -9.75 -1.71 -6.51
N PHE A 118 -10.98 -1.86 -6.02
CA PHE A 118 -12.04 -2.50 -6.78
C PHE A 118 -12.39 -1.75 -8.07
N VAL A 119 -12.58 -0.43 -7.98
CA VAL A 119 -12.87 0.43 -9.14
C VAL A 119 -11.72 0.38 -10.13
N ASP A 120 -10.49 0.54 -9.64
CA ASP A 120 -9.28 0.53 -10.43
C ASP A 120 -9.13 -0.78 -11.21
N PHE A 121 -9.31 -1.90 -10.51
CA PHE A 121 -9.32 -3.23 -11.13
C PHE A 121 -10.38 -3.37 -12.23
N LYS A 122 -11.58 -2.80 -12.05
CA LYS A 122 -12.64 -2.88 -13.06
C LYS A 122 -12.35 -2.05 -14.31
N LEU A 123 -11.61 -0.95 -14.16
CA LEU A 123 -11.28 -0.03 -15.25
C LEU A 123 -10.00 -0.45 -15.98
N HIS A 124 -9.02 -0.96 -15.25
CA HIS A 124 -7.65 -1.16 -15.72
C HIS A 124 -7.15 -2.59 -15.52
N LYS A 125 -8.06 -3.57 -15.54
CA LYS A 125 -7.76 -5.00 -15.33
C LYS A 125 -6.54 -5.48 -16.12
N ASP A 126 -6.45 -5.09 -17.39
CA ASP A 126 -5.41 -5.55 -18.30
C ASP A 126 -4.02 -4.98 -17.98
N ILE A 127 -3.97 -3.84 -17.28
CA ILE A 127 -2.72 -3.21 -16.84
C ILE A 127 -2.31 -3.77 -15.46
N ILE A 128 -3.29 -4.01 -14.59
CA ILE A 128 -3.08 -4.49 -13.21
C ILE A 128 -2.72 -5.97 -13.18
N ASN A 129 -3.29 -6.78 -14.08
CA ASN A 129 -3.01 -8.21 -14.17
C ASN A 129 -1.71 -8.47 -14.93
N GLY A 130 -0.64 -8.81 -14.21
CA GLY A 130 0.47 -9.57 -14.80
C GLY A 130 1.88 -9.01 -14.62
N ASN A 131 2.07 -7.88 -13.93
CA ASN A 131 3.42 -7.36 -13.72
C ASN A 131 3.62 -6.74 -12.33
N ALA A 132 4.45 -7.39 -11.51
CA ALA A 132 4.84 -6.92 -10.19
C ALA A 132 5.58 -5.55 -10.22
N TYR A 133 6.05 -5.11 -11.39
CA TYR A 133 6.61 -3.77 -11.59
C TYR A 133 5.57 -2.65 -11.48
N TYR A 134 4.30 -2.92 -11.77
CA TYR A 134 3.23 -1.92 -11.68
C TYR A 134 2.48 -1.95 -10.34
N CYS A 135 3.00 -2.65 -9.32
CA CYS A 135 2.31 -2.84 -8.05
C CYS A 135 2.05 -1.52 -7.29
N PHE A 136 2.80 -0.46 -7.58
CA PHE A 136 2.62 0.85 -6.98
C PHE A 136 1.44 1.63 -7.56
N LEU A 137 1.00 1.35 -8.80
CA LEU A 137 -0.07 2.12 -9.45
C LEU A 137 -1.42 1.94 -8.73
N PRO A 138 -1.85 0.71 -8.39
CA PRO A 138 -3.09 0.53 -7.63
C PRO A 138 -3.03 1.15 -6.23
N GLU A 139 -1.89 1.05 -5.54
CA GLU A 139 -1.69 1.65 -4.22
C GLU A 139 -1.70 3.19 -4.29
N THR A 140 -1.11 3.77 -5.36
CA THR A 140 -1.18 5.21 -5.61
C THR A 140 -2.63 5.65 -5.76
N PHE A 141 -3.44 4.91 -6.54
CA PHE A 141 -4.84 5.24 -6.75
C PHE A 141 -5.66 5.13 -5.45
N SER A 142 -5.46 4.07 -4.67
CA SER A 142 -6.19 3.90 -3.41
C SER A 142 -5.84 4.97 -2.37
N PHE A 143 -4.57 5.32 -2.21
CA PHE A 143 -4.16 6.41 -1.33
C PHE A 143 -4.62 7.78 -1.82
N TYR A 144 -4.61 8.01 -3.13
CA TYR A 144 -5.14 9.24 -3.72
C TYR A 144 -6.63 9.42 -3.38
N MET A 145 -7.44 8.35 -3.47
CA MET A 145 -8.85 8.39 -3.09
C MET A 145 -9.05 8.65 -1.58
N GLU A 146 -8.21 8.08 -0.71
CA GLU A 146 -8.23 8.39 0.73
C GLU A 146 -7.95 9.88 1.01
N LYS A 147 -6.97 10.46 0.30
CA LYS A 147 -6.54 11.85 0.48
C LYS A 147 -7.54 12.85 -0.09
N GLU A 148 -8.17 12.54 -1.23
CA GLU A 148 -9.29 13.32 -1.76
C GLU A 148 -10.53 13.25 -0.84
N PHE A 149 -10.78 12.10 -0.20
CA PHE A 149 -11.81 12.01 0.83
C PHE A 149 -11.54 12.95 2.00
N ILE A 150 -10.29 12.99 2.51
CA ILE A 150 -9.88 13.88 3.61
C ILE A 150 -10.18 15.34 3.28
N LYS A 151 -9.83 15.80 2.06
CA LYS A 151 -10.17 17.16 1.59
C LYS A 151 -11.67 17.44 1.62
N LEU A 152 -12.49 16.47 1.20
CA LEU A 152 -13.93 16.64 1.05
C LEU A 152 -14.67 16.66 2.39
N VAL A 153 -14.27 15.84 3.36
CA VAL A 153 -15.00 15.73 4.63
C VAL A 153 -14.56 16.71 5.71
N GLY A 154 -13.41 17.37 5.55
CA GLY A 154 -12.91 18.39 6.46
C GLY A 154 -12.92 17.96 7.93
N LEU A 155 -13.36 18.85 8.82
CA LEU A 155 -13.36 18.65 10.29
C LEU A 155 -14.34 17.59 10.80
N LYS A 156 -15.30 17.12 9.98
CA LYS A 156 -16.37 16.22 10.44
C LYS A 156 -15.85 14.88 10.99
N TYR A 157 -14.72 14.41 10.47
CA TYR A 157 -14.05 13.17 10.89
C TYR A 157 -12.63 13.43 11.39
N GLU A 158 -12.32 14.65 11.86
CA GLU A 158 -10.96 15.10 12.19
C GLU A 158 -10.19 14.10 13.06
N ASN A 159 -10.79 13.58 14.13
CA ASN A 159 -10.15 12.61 15.00
C ASN A 159 -9.80 11.29 14.28
N VAL A 160 -10.71 10.78 13.44
CA VAL A 160 -10.48 9.56 12.66
C VAL A 160 -9.40 9.79 11.59
N VAL A 161 -9.40 10.96 10.96
CA VAL A 161 -8.38 11.39 9.99
C VAL A 161 -7.00 11.44 10.65
N LYS A 162 -6.87 12.10 11.80
CA LYS A 162 -5.59 12.19 12.55
C LYS A 162 -5.07 10.81 12.93
N ILE A 163 -5.92 9.95 13.47
CA ILE A 163 -5.56 8.57 13.81
C ILE A 163 -5.13 7.80 12.55
N ARG A 164 -5.84 7.97 11.42
CA ARG A 164 -5.49 7.32 10.14
C ARG A 164 -4.14 7.78 9.63
N GLN A 165 -3.87 9.09 9.57
CA GLN A 165 -2.61 9.65 9.08
C GLN A 165 -1.43 9.17 9.94
N ASN A 166 -1.55 9.24 11.27
CA ASN A 166 -0.51 8.75 12.18
C ASN A 166 -0.25 7.24 12.00
N ASN A 167 -1.31 6.42 11.98
CA ASN A 167 -1.17 4.98 11.83
C ASN A 167 -0.68 4.58 10.43
N HIS A 168 -1.00 5.37 9.40
CA HIS A 168 -0.52 5.20 8.04
C HIS A 168 0.98 5.45 7.96
N TYR A 169 1.44 6.58 8.50
CA TYR A 169 2.85 6.94 8.56
C TYR A 169 3.66 5.87 9.30
N LEU A 170 3.15 5.37 10.45
CA LEU A 170 3.77 4.26 11.17
C LEU A 170 3.89 3.00 10.29
N ALA A 171 2.86 2.68 9.51
CA ALA A 171 2.91 1.54 8.59
C ALA A 171 3.92 1.74 7.45
N MET A 172 4.12 2.97 6.96
CA MET A 172 5.18 3.28 5.99
C MET A 172 6.56 3.13 6.62
N GLN A 173 6.76 3.54 7.88
CA GLN A 173 8.02 3.30 8.61
C GLN A 173 8.30 1.80 8.79
N GLU A 174 7.31 1.00 9.16
CA GLU A 174 7.46 -0.45 9.28
C GLU A 174 7.85 -1.08 7.93
N LYS A 175 7.25 -0.61 6.83
CA LYS A 175 7.58 -1.03 5.47
C LYS A 175 9.01 -0.64 5.08
N LEU A 176 9.41 0.60 5.33
CA LEU A 176 10.77 1.08 5.09
C LEU A 176 11.80 0.27 5.88
N ASN A 177 11.55 -0.04 7.15
CA ASN A 177 12.44 -0.88 7.95
C ASN A 177 12.59 -2.29 7.35
N ASN A 178 11.50 -2.88 6.87
CA ASN A 178 11.55 -4.17 6.17
C ASN A 178 12.30 -4.07 4.84
N LEU A 179 12.20 -2.95 4.12
CA LEU A 179 12.98 -2.69 2.90
C LEU A 179 14.48 -2.68 3.20
N LEU A 180 14.91 -1.86 4.18
CA LEU A 180 16.32 -1.74 4.55
C LEU A 180 16.89 -3.08 5.03
N LEU A 181 16.09 -3.85 5.76
CA LEU A 181 16.45 -5.20 6.19
C LEU A 181 16.64 -6.15 5.00
N MET A 182 15.71 -6.13 4.03
CA MET A 182 15.83 -6.91 2.80
C MET A 182 17.07 -6.52 2.00
N GLN A 183 17.35 -5.22 1.86
CA GLN A 183 18.52 -4.71 1.15
C GLN A 183 19.82 -5.16 1.81
N LYS A 184 19.92 -5.09 3.14
CA LYS A 184 21.08 -5.60 3.88
C LYS A 184 21.39 -7.07 3.56
N TYR A 185 20.37 -7.93 3.54
CA TYR A 185 20.57 -9.35 3.22
C TYR A 185 20.83 -9.59 1.74
N GLU A 186 20.20 -8.82 0.86
CA GLU A 186 20.44 -8.86 -0.59
C GLU A 186 21.87 -8.44 -0.95
N GLU A 187 22.38 -7.35 -0.39
CA GLU A 187 23.75 -6.87 -0.61
C GLU A 187 24.76 -7.91 -0.16
N TYR A 188 24.59 -8.47 1.04
CA TYR A 188 25.48 -9.54 1.52
C TYR A 188 25.43 -10.78 0.61
N TYR A 189 24.24 -11.16 0.14
CA TYR A 189 24.07 -12.31 -0.75
C TYR A 189 24.73 -12.09 -2.12
N LEU A 190 24.60 -10.89 -2.69
CA LEU A 190 25.25 -10.53 -3.95
C LEU A 190 26.78 -10.55 -3.86
N GLU A 191 27.33 -10.22 -2.69
CA GLU A 191 28.77 -10.24 -2.44
C GLU A 191 29.33 -11.64 -2.11
N ASN A 192 28.55 -12.49 -1.43
CA ASN A 192 29.06 -13.72 -0.79
C ASN A 192 28.35 -15.02 -1.23
N GLU A 193 27.34 -14.93 -2.11
CA GLU A 193 26.46 -16.04 -2.54
C GLU A 193 25.87 -16.88 -1.38
N SER A 194 25.78 -16.26 -0.20
CA SER A 194 25.38 -16.88 1.06
C SER A 194 24.69 -15.85 1.95
N LEU A 195 24.04 -16.32 3.01
CA LEU A 195 23.46 -15.44 4.03
C LEU A 195 24.50 -15.14 5.12
N PRO A 196 24.40 -14.00 5.82
CA PRO A 196 25.28 -13.69 6.95
C PRO A 196 25.22 -14.81 8.01
N PRO A 197 26.34 -15.12 8.69
CA PRO A 197 26.37 -16.17 9.71
C PRO A 197 25.50 -15.84 10.94
N ASN A 198 25.33 -14.55 11.26
CA ASN A 198 24.56 -14.07 12.41
C ASN A 198 23.17 -13.62 11.99
N LEU A 199 22.33 -14.58 11.58
CA LEU A 199 20.94 -14.30 11.20
C LEU A 199 20.06 -14.01 12.41
N GLU A 200 19.44 -12.83 12.42
CA GLU A 200 18.43 -12.48 13.41
C GLU A 200 17.09 -13.15 13.07
N ILE A 201 16.78 -14.20 13.82
CA ILE A 201 15.58 -15.04 13.61
C ILE A 201 14.28 -14.23 13.55
N ASN A 202 14.14 -13.21 14.39
CA ASN A 202 12.92 -12.41 14.45
C ASN A 202 12.76 -11.52 13.22
N GLU A 203 13.87 -11.06 12.64
CA GLU A 203 13.89 -10.28 11.40
C GLU A 203 13.45 -11.13 10.21
N ILE A 204 13.99 -12.35 10.10
CA ILE A 204 13.63 -13.30 9.05
C ILE A 204 12.14 -13.63 9.09
N ARG A 205 11.60 -13.91 10.28
CA ARG A 205 10.18 -14.24 10.44
C ARG A 205 9.27 -13.12 9.95
N LYS A 206 9.59 -11.86 10.29
CA LYS A 206 8.81 -10.70 9.83
C LYS A 206 8.72 -10.64 8.31
N ILE A 207 9.84 -10.90 7.61
CA ILE A 207 9.87 -10.91 6.15
C ILE A 207 9.08 -12.11 5.58
N LEU A 208 9.33 -13.31 6.09
CA LEU A 208 8.67 -14.52 5.58
C LEU A 208 7.15 -14.49 5.79
N ASP A 209 6.67 -13.86 6.86
CA ASP A 209 5.25 -13.72 7.17
C ASP A 209 4.51 -12.80 6.17
N LEU A 210 5.24 -11.98 5.39
CA LEU A 210 4.66 -11.18 4.31
C LEU A 210 4.07 -12.08 3.21
N LYS A 211 4.67 -13.25 2.95
CA LYS A 211 4.23 -14.21 1.91
C LYS A 211 4.10 -13.56 0.51
N LEU A 212 5.00 -12.65 0.18
CA LEU A 212 5.04 -11.94 -1.11
C LEU A 212 6.21 -12.44 -1.97
N LYS A 213 6.00 -12.45 -3.29
CA LYS A 213 7.10 -12.52 -4.28
C LYS A 213 7.56 -11.10 -4.61
N ASN A 214 8.80 -10.91 -5.03
CA ASN A 214 9.37 -9.57 -5.30
C ASN A 214 9.07 -8.60 -4.14
N VAL A 215 9.51 -8.98 -2.95
CA VAL A 215 9.19 -8.32 -1.68
C VAL A 215 9.63 -6.86 -1.71
N ILE A 216 10.82 -6.58 -2.27
CA ILE A 216 11.36 -5.22 -2.36
C ILE A 216 10.42 -4.32 -3.18
N ASN A 217 10.02 -4.71 -4.39
CA ASN A 217 9.13 -3.86 -5.19
C ASN A 217 7.73 -3.77 -4.59
N ASN A 218 7.21 -4.83 -3.96
CA ASN A 218 5.92 -4.73 -3.26
C ASN A 218 5.99 -3.72 -2.10
N ILE A 219 7.06 -3.74 -1.31
CA ILE A 219 7.26 -2.76 -0.23
C ILE A 219 7.40 -1.35 -0.80
N LEU A 220 8.25 -1.17 -1.82
CA LEU A 220 8.42 0.11 -2.50
C LEU A 220 7.10 0.61 -3.08
N GLY A 221 6.24 -0.26 -3.58
CA GLY A 221 4.96 0.14 -4.18
C GLY A 221 4.05 0.89 -3.22
N TYR A 222 4.06 0.52 -1.93
CA TYR A 222 3.36 1.27 -0.90
C TYR A 222 3.98 2.65 -0.65
N LEU A 223 5.32 2.71 -0.51
CA LEU A 223 6.04 3.94 -0.21
C LEU A 223 5.91 4.95 -1.36
N ILE A 224 6.10 4.49 -2.60
CA ILE A 224 5.93 5.28 -3.81
C ILE A 224 4.48 5.72 -3.95
N GLY A 225 3.52 4.80 -3.76
CA GLY A 225 2.10 5.13 -3.88
C GLY A 225 1.65 6.19 -2.89
N ASP A 226 2.19 6.17 -1.67
CA ASP A 226 1.92 7.19 -0.66
C ASP A 226 2.44 8.56 -1.09
N VAL A 227 3.75 8.68 -1.36
CA VAL A 227 4.39 9.95 -1.76
C VAL A 227 3.77 10.53 -3.03
N VAL A 228 3.56 9.70 -4.05
CA VAL A 228 3.00 10.17 -5.32
C VAL A 228 1.56 10.63 -5.12
N SER A 229 0.75 9.91 -4.35
CA SER A 229 -0.62 10.34 -4.10
C SER A 229 -0.69 11.67 -3.32
N ASP A 230 0.24 11.94 -2.40
CA ASP A 230 0.33 13.26 -1.75
C ASP A 230 0.61 14.35 -2.77
N TYR A 231 1.62 14.16 -3.62
CA TYR A 231 1.97 15.12 -4.67
C TYR A 231 0.77 15.43 -5.58
N LEU A 232 0.07 14.39 -6.06
CA LEU A 232 -1.11 14.54 -6.92
C LEU A 232 -2.20 15.37 -6.25
N VAL A 233 -2.50 15.06 -4.99
CA VAL A 233 -3.53 15.76 -4.22
C VAL A 233 -3.11 17.20 -3.94
N GLN A 234 -1.90 17.46 -3.45
CA GLN A 234 -1.42 18.81 -3.13
C GLN A 234 -1.43 19.73 -4.36
N ASN A 235 -1.12 19.19 -5.54
CA ASN A 235 -1.10 19.93 -6.79
C ASN A 235 -2.45 19.93 -7.53
N ASN A 236 -3.52 19.41 -6.92
CA ASN A 236 -4.86 19.29 -7.51
C ASN A 236 -4.87 18.60 -8.88
N ILE A 237 -3.97 17.65 -9.09
CA ILE A 237 -3.90 16.88 -10.33
C ILE A 237 -5.04 15.87 -10.29
N ARG A 238 -6.03 16.07 -11.16
CA ARG A 238 -7.10 15.10 -11.41
C ARG A 238 -6.66 14.21 -12.56
N LEU A 239 -6.53 12.95 -12.24
CA LEU A 239 -6.08 11.94 -13.17
C LEU A 239 -7.26 11.05 -13.51
N GLU A 240 -7.88 11.33 -14.66
CA GLU A 240 -8.92 10.48 -15.23
C GLU A 240 -8.26 9.36 -16.06
N GLU A 241 -8.55 9.26 -17.37
CA GLU A 241 -8.09 8.15 -18.22
C GLU A 241 -6.55 8.05 -18.36
N GLU A 242 -5.81 9.10 -17.98
CA GLU A 242 -4.35 9.18 -18.04
C GLU A 242 -3.63 8.92 -16.70
N PHE A 243 -4.33 8.42 -15.67
CA PHE A 243 -3.75 8.21 -14.35
C PHE A 243 -2.46 7.37 -14.38
N TYR A 244 -2.53 6.20 -14.99
CA TYR A 244 -1.44 5.24 -15.00
C TYR A 244 -0.23 5.75 -15.78
N PRO A 245 -0.38 6.22 -17.04
CA PRO A 245 0.74 6.82 -17.78
C PRO A 245 1.38 8.01 -17.06
N TYR A 246 0.58 8.91 -16.48
CA TYR A 246 1.12 10.07 -15.78
C TYR A 246 1.94 9.64 -14.57
N VAL A 247 1.38 8.80 -13.69
CA VAL A 247 2.07 8.35 -12.49
C VAL A 247 3.34 7.57 -12.86
N PHE A 248 3.24 6.66 -13.82
CA PHE A 248 4.37 5.84 -14.25
C PHE A 248 5.53 6.67 -14.81
N ASN A 249 5.24 7.70 -15.59
CA ASN A 249 6.28 8.52 -16.21
C ASN A 249 6.89 9.55 -15.25
N ASN A 250 6.23 9.86 -14.13
CA ASN A 250 6.63 10.98 -13.26
C ASN A 250 7.06 10.58 -11.84
N TYR A 251 6.84 9.34 -11.39
CA TYR A 251 7.07 8.99 -9.97
C TYR A 251 8.50 9.24 -9.49
N HIS A 252 9.52 8.93 -10.31
CA HIS A 252 10.92 9.22 -9.99
C HIS A 252 11.16 10.72 -9.74
N ALA A 253 10.67 11.58 -10.64
CA ALA A 253 10.78 13.02 -10.50
C ALA A 253 10.03 13.54 -9.27
N ILE A 254 8.89 12.93 -8.93
CA ILE A 254 8.11 13.28 -7.74
C ILE A 254 8.86 12.92 -6.46
N ILE A 255 9.44 11.72 -6.38
CA ILE A 255 10.24 11.31 -5.20
C ILE A 255 11.39 12.29 -4.99
N LYS A 256 12.11 12.66 -6.06
CA LYS A 256 13.24 13.60 -5.98
C LYS A 256 12.85 15.00 -5.49
N LYS A 257 11.59 15.42 -5.68
CA LYS A 257 11.12 16.72 -5.15
C LYS A 257 11.04 16.75 -3.63
N LEU A 258 10.89 15.61 -2.97
CA LEU A 258 10.89 15.54 -1.49
C LEU A 258 12.21 15.96 -0.86
N GLU A 259 13.31 15.97 -1.62
CA GLU A 259 14.60 16.42 -1.09
C GLU A 259 14.63 17.93 -0.80
N LEU A 260 13.78 18.69 -1.51
CA LEU A 260 13.70 20.15 -1.47
C LEU A 260 12.74 20.69 -0.40
N GLU A 261 12.02 19.80 0.30
CA GLU A 261 11.10 20.08 1.40
C GLU A 261 11.74 19.78 2.76
#